data_AF-A0A8T3DHG5-F1
#
_entry.id   AF-A0A8T3DHG5-F1
#
_cell.length_a   1.000
_cell.length_b   1.000
_cell.length_c   1.000
_cell.angle_alpha   90.00
_cell.angle_beta   90.00
_cell.angle_gamma   90.00
#
_symmetry.space_group_name_H-M   'P 1'
#
loop_
_entity.id
_entity.type
_entity.pdbx_description
1 polymer ?
#
loop_
_entity_poly.entity_id
_entity_poly.type
_entity_poly.pdbx_seq_one_letter_code
_entity_poly.pdbx_strand_id
1 'polypeptide(L)'
;MRVAVRLCSAQLVLELCALGILGTPQDIAKISKGTPVCNSFNVHKVPGTLYTGNTSLGNVPILEYKISELTSFDSSFELRTLDPEGIIFLGDIGSVTNWFLLAVQNRHLSVQTGHSKGKVVMSRGPLISDGKWKKVTVKKLQDGVSVFVNGEQRMTVEQSQESIDAEHGDGFLRIAIGASIPNSDIPLTIHPPLDACMRDWEWVKQDSSVLLQDSQTQRCWETIIPGSFFPGNGVVGFLPEALGNSSVQRSTAGEEDQSWNLLVELTFLPVEDRGVLFAIVDPLRNISFSVSMNQSTKDLVLHVRDQVFLSTPTPSSLCTGESQFLQLWVSEDQVMLDLEGKMVKRKLDDQDFRFLKAIWGQTGTMVYLGGLPEGESPFHGCLQAKLQGVDVDLDLAEVKSGDVRSHSCPSALHVRDGK
;
A
#
# COMPACT_ATOMS: atom_id res chain seq x y z
N MET A 1 -19.71 30.04 5.79
CA MET A 1 -20.51 30.10 7.03
C MET A 1 -20.15 28.83 7.82
N ARG A 2 -19.42 28.98 8.93
CA ARG A 2 -18.88 27.88 9.74
C ARG A 2 -20.02 27.15 10.46
N VAL A 3 -20.12 25.83 10.33
CA VAL A 3 -20.92 25.02 11.27
C VAL A 3 -19.93 24.26 12.15
N ALA A 4 -19.83 24.72 13.39
CA ALA A 4 -19.08 24.07 14.45
C ALA A 4 -19.92 22.90 14.98
N VAL A 5 -19.39 21.68 14.92
CA VAL A 5 -19.92 20.56 15.70
C VAL A 5 -19.48 20.80 17.14
N ARG A 6 -20.36 21.40 17.95
CA ARG A 6 -20.18 21.50 19.39
C ARG A 6 -20.42 20.14 20.03
N LEU A 7 -19.58 19.81 21.02
CA LEU A 7 -19.77 18.69 21.94
C LEU A 7 -21.22 18.64 22.43
N CYS A 8 -21.85 17.49 22.24
CA CYS A 8 -23.17 17.19 22.78
C CYS A 8 -23.07 17.17 24.32
N SER A 9 -23.77 18.08 24.99
CA SER A 9 -23.83 18.12 26.46
C SER A 9 -24.73 16.98 26.95
N ALA A 10 -24.38 16.39 28.10
CA ALA A 10 -25.12 15.28 28.73
C ALA A 10 -26.61 15.57 28.98
N GLN A 11 -26.99 16.85 28.99
CA GLN A 11 -28.35 17.31 29.20
C GLN A 11 -29.25 17.11 27.96
N LEU A 12 -28.67 17.18 26.74
CA LEU A 12 -29.41 16.97 25.49
C LEU A 12 -29.75 15.49 25.28
N VAL A 13 -28.89 14.58 25.76
CA VAL A 13 -29.08 13.13 25.71
C VAL A 13 -30.22 12.68 26.64
N LEU A 14 -30.36 13.33 27.81
CA LEU A 14 -31.46 13.04 28.74
C LEU A 14 -32.83 13.50 28.21
N GLU A 15 -32.91 14.65 27.53
CA GLU A 15 -34.18 15.11 26.93
C GLU A 15 -34.63 14.21 25.77
N LEU A 16 -33.70 13.70 24.95
CA LEU A 16 -34.03 12.77 23.86
C LEU A 16 -34.47 11.38 24.34
N CYS A 17 -33.99 10.93 25.50
CA CYS A 17 -34.47 9.69 26.14
C CYS A 17 -35.89 9.86 26.72
N ALA A 18 -36.24 11.04 27.24
CA ALA A 18 -37.56 11.32 27.78
C ALA A 18 -38.66 11.41 26.69
N LEU A 19 -38.26 11.69 25.44
CA LEU A 19 -39.15 11.76 24.27
C LEU A 19 -39.33 10.41 23.54
N GLY A 20 -38.68 9.33 24.00
CA GLY A 20 -38.81 8.00 23.39
C GLY A 20 -38.18 7.85 22.01
N ILE A 21 -37.28 8.77 21.61
CA ILE A 21 -36.63 8.78 20.28
C ILE A 21 -35.35 7.93 20.28
N LEU A 22 -34.75 7.68 21.45
CA LEU A 22 -33.66 6.73 21.63
C LEU A 22 -34.16 5.54 22.46
N GLY A 23 -33.87 4.32 21.98
CA GLY A 23 -34.14 3.08 22.70
C GLY A 23 -33.55 3.10 24.11
N THR A 24 -34.02 2.18 24.95
CA THR A 24 -33.71 2.15 26.38
C THR A 24 -32.19 2.17 26.65
N PRO A 25 -31.73 2.58 27.84
CA PRO A 25 -30.29 2.58 28.18
C PRO A 25 -29.59 1.22 28.00
N GLN A 26 -30.34 0.13 27.94
CA GLN A 26 -29.83 -1.22 27.62
C GLN A 26 -29.51 -1.41 26.12
N ASP A 27 -30.10 -0.62 25.21
CA ASP A 27 -29.84 -0.65 23.78
C ASP A 27 -28.58 0.15 23.41
N ILE A 28 -28.28 1.22 24.15
CA ILE A 28 -27.04 2.02 23.96
C ILE A 28 -25.80 1.23 24.44
N ALA A 29 -25.96 0.33 25.41
CA ALA A 29 -24.90 -0.57 25.86
C ALA A 29 -24.57 -1.72 24.88
N LYS A 30 -25.34 -1.90 23.80
CA LYS A 30 -25.04 -2.85 22.72
C LYS A 30 -24.21 -2.24 21.58
N ILE A 31 -23.99 -0.93 21.55
CA ILE A 31 -23.25 -0.23 20.48
C ILE A 31 -21.73 -0.15 20.76
N SER A 32 -21.24 -0.66 21.90
CA SER A 32 -19.80 -0.65 22.23
C SER A 32 -19.21 -2.03 22.55
N LYS A 33 -19.85 -3.13 22.13
CA LYS A 33 -19.11 -4.40 22.04
C LYS A 33 -18.25 -4.33 20.79
N GLY A 34 -17.01 -3.87 20.95
CA GLY A 34 -15.99 -3.99 19.90
C GLY A 34 -15.97 -5.42 19.38
N THR A 35 -15.80 -5.56 18.06
CA THR A 35 -15.72 -6.85 17.39
C THR A 35 -14.65 -7.71 18.09
N PRO A 36 -14.93 -8.99 18.39
CA PRO A 36 -13.94 -9.88 18.98
C PRO A 36 -12.65 -9.90 18.15
N VAL A 37 -11.55 -9.46 18.75
CA VAL A 37 -10.22 -9.47 18.15
C VAL A 37 -9.65 -10.89 18.28
N CYS A 38 -9.30 -11.48 17.14
CA CYS A 38 -8.67 -12.79 17.00
C CYS A 38 -7.17 -12.78 17.26
N ASN A 39 -6.48 -11.74 16.78
CA ASN A 39 -5.03 -11.60 16.93
C ASN A 39 -4.68 -10.13 17.10
N SER A 40 -3.61 -9.81 17.84
CA SER A 40 -3.16 -8.44 18.04
C SER A 40 -1.78 -8.20 17.45
N PHE A 41 -1.67 -7.18 16.62
CA PHE A 41 -0.39 -6.71 16.11
C PHE A 41 0.25 -5.69 17.05
N ASN A 42 1.59 -5.63 17.05
CA ASN A 42 2.30 -4.53 17.68
C ASN A 42 2.22 -3.29 16.77
N VAL A 43 1.17 -2.49 16.98
CA VAL A 43 0.95 -1.25 16.25
C VAL A 43 1.69 -0.05 16.88
N HIS A 44 2.67 -0.30 17.75
CA HIS A 44 3.48 0.77 18.35
C HIS A 44 4.21 1.57 17.26
N LYS A 45 4.01 2.89 17.29
CA LYS A 45 4.58 3.83 16.33
C LYS A 45 5.65 4.69 16.98
N VAL A 46 6.78 4.83 16.30
CA VAL A 46 7.98 5.48 16.85
C VAL A 46 7.94 6.99 16.56
N PRO A 47 8.00 7.87 17.58
CA PRO A 47 8.16 9.31 17.38
C PRO A 47 9.47 9.66 16.65
N GLY A 48 9.50 10.78 15.93
CA GLY A 48 10.70 11.20 15.18
C GLY A 48 11.00 10.35 13.94
N THR A 49 10.03 9.54 13.49
CA THR A 49 10.11 8.80 12.22
C THR A 49 9.12 9.38 11.21
N LEU A 50 9.46 9.25 9.93
CA LEU A 50 8.63 9.67 8.80
C LEU A 50 8.28 8.46 7.93
N TYR A 51 6.99 8.19 7.81
CA TYR A 51 6.43 7.22 6.88
C TYR A 51 6.20 7.87 5.51
N THR A 52 6.80 7.32 4.46
CA THR A 52 6.78 7.88 3.11
C THR A 52 5.67 7.31 2.22
N GLY A 53 5.00 6.24 2.62
CA GLY A 53 4.01 5.55 1.77
C GLY A 53 2.65 6.27 1.63
N ASN A 54 2.47 7.41 2.31
CA ASN A 54 1.21 8.17 2.31
C ASN A 54 1.27 9.46 1.46
N THR A 55 2.38 9.69 0.76
CA THR A 55 2.64 10.92 -0.01
C THR A 55 1.75 11.08 -1.25
N SER A 56 1.10 10.00 -1.70
CA SER A 56 0.11 10.00 -2.79
C SER A 56 -1.20 10.72 -2.46
N LEU A 57 -1.47 11.06 -1.18
CA LEU A 57 -2.66 11.83 -0.76
C LEU A 57 -2.49 13.35 -0.85
N GLY A 58 -1.55 13.85 -1.66
CA GLY A 58 -1.36 15.28 -1.92
C GLY A 58 -0.57 16.06 -0.87
N ASN A 59 -0.17 15.42 0.23
CA ASN A 59 0.76 15.99 1.21
C ASN A 59 2.19 15.52 0.90
N VAL A 60 2.79 16.11 -0.14
CA VAL A 60 4.19 15.83 -0.48
C VAL A 60 5.09 16.66 0.43
N PRO A 61 5.95 16.03 1.26
CA PRO A 61 6.95 16.74 2.05
C PRO A 61 8.05 17.28 1.13
N ILE A 62 8.00 18.59 0.83
CA ILE A 62 9.00 19.29 0.02
C ILE A 62 9.81 20.22 0.92
N LEU A 63 11.12 20.04 0.91
CA LEU A 63 12.07 20.97 1.48
C LEU A 63 12.51 21.94 0.38
N GLU A 64 12.54 23.24 0.67
CA GLU A 64 12.98 24.27 -0.27
C GLU A 64 14.05 25.14 0.41
N TYR A 65 15.20 25.24 -0.23
CA TYR A 65 16.37 25.97 0.29
C TYR A 65 16.91 26.92 -0.76
N LYS A 66 17.25 28.15 -0.34
CA LYS A 66 17.93 29.09 -1.22
C LYS A 66 19.39 28.69 -1.39
N ILE A 67 19.84 28.51 -2.63
CA ILE A 67 21.18 27.97 -2.94
C ILE A 67 22.28 28.84 -2.35
N SER A 68 22.12 30.17 -2.42
CA SER A 68 23.08 31.14 -1.88
C SER A 68 23.30 31.06 -0.37
N GLU A 69 22.44 30.36 0.37
CA GLU A 69 22.48 30.22 1.82
C GLU A 69 23.02 28.84 2.26
N LEU A 70 23.27 27.95 1.30
CA LEU A 70 23.78 26.60 1.58
C LEU A 70 25.28 26.62 1.86
N THR A 71 25.68 25.85 2.87
CA THR A 71 27.10 25.60 3.20
C THR A 71 27.56 24.21 2.73
N SER A 72 26.62 23.36 2.32
CA SER A 72 26.85 21.99 1.90
C SER A 72 25.64 21.48 1.10
N PHE A 73 25.88 20.56 0.17
CA PHE A 73 24.82 19.80 -0.52
C PHE A 73 24.71 18.37 0.03
N ASP A 74 25.46 18.03 1.07
CA ASP A 74 25.45 16.70 1.66
C ASP A 74 24.14 16.47 2.42
N SER A 75 23.54 15.29 2.23
CA SER A 75 22.35 14.87 2.97
C SER A 75 22.53 13.46 3.52
N SER A 76 22.01 13.19 4.71
CA SER A 76 22.06 11.87 5.33
C SER A 76 20.75 11.53 6.02
N PHE A 77 20.43 10.24 6.08
CA PHE A 77 19.24 9.73 6.76
C PHE A 77 19.39 8.22 6.98
N GLU A 78 18.61 7.66 7.89
CA GLU A 78 18.39 6.21 7.93
C GLU A 78 17.10 5.85 7.20
N LEU A 79 17.13 4.76 6.44
CA LEU A 79 16.00 4.24 5.66
C LEU A 79 15.76 2.78 6.02
N ARG A 80 14.48 2.40 6.09
CA ARG A 80 14.02 1.01 6.17
C ARG A 80 12.80 0.80 5.28
N THR A 81 12.84 -0.22 4.43
CA THR A 81 11.71 -0.58 3.55
C THR A 81 11.74 -2.06 3.16
N LEU A 82 10.57 -2.61 2.84
CA LEU A 82 10.40 -3.90 2.16
C LEU A 82 9.91 -3.73 0.72
N ASP A 83 9.56 -2.50 0.34
CA ASP A 83 9.04 -2.11 -0.95
C ASP A 83 10.10 -2.31 -2.05
N PRO A 84 9.79 -3.01 -3.16
CA PRO A 84 10.74 -3.24 -4.23
C PRO A 84 10.98 -2.02 -5.13
N GLU A 85 10.12 -1.01 -5.12
CA GLU A 85 10.20 0.15 -6.02
C GLU A 85 9.67 1.42 -5.34
N GLY A 86 10.23 2.59 -5.67
CA GLY A 86 9.68 3.85 -5.18
C GLY A 86 10.71 4.95 -5.01
N ILE A 87 10.25 6.19 -4.89
CA ILE A 87 11.11 7.36 -4.71
C ILE A 87 11.53 7.44 -3.24
N ILE A 88 12.84 7.51 -2.97
CA ILE A 88 13.33 7.90 -1.63
C ILE A 88 13.29 9.42 -1.54
N PHE A 89 13.95 10.11 -2.49
CA PHE A 89 13.72 11.53 -2.71
C PHE A 89 13.99 11.91 -4.17
N LEU A 90 13.29 12.96 -4.61
CA LEU A 90 13.53 13.64 -5.88
C LEU A 90 13.87 15.10 -5.60
N GLY A 91 15.02 15.57 -6.08
CA GLY A 91 15.41 16.96 -5.95
C GLY A 91 15.68 17.63 -7.29
N ASP A 92 15.45 18.93 -7.35
CA ASP A 92 15.87 19.78 -8.46
C ASP A 92 16.58 21.04 -7.96
N ILE A 93 17.46 21.58 -8.80
CA ILE A 93 18.34 22.69 -8.41
C ILE A 93 18.39 23.76 -9.50
N GLY A 94 18.00 24.98 -9.14
CA GLY A 94 17.95 26.15 -10.01
C GLY A 94 16.83 26.13 -11.06
N SER A 95 16.56 24.96 -11.66
CA SER A 95 15.49 24.74 -12.63
C SER A 95 14.92 23.33 -12.51
N VAL A 96 13.67 23.14 -12.96
CA VAL A 96 12.98 21.84 -12.97
C VAL A 96 13.59 20.81 -13.92
N THR A 97 14.42 21.27 -14.87
CA THR A 97 15.08 20.40 -15.86
C THR A 97 16.34 19.75 -15.30
N ASN A 98 16.86 20.25 -14.18
CA ASN A 98 18.11 19.82 -13.58
C ASN A 98 17.83 19.13 -12.24
N TRP A 99 17.80 17.81 -12.26
CA TRP A 99 17.24 17.00 -11.19
C TRP A 99 18.11 15.78 -10.84
N PHE A 100 17.91 15.32 -9.61
CA PHE A 100 18.54 14.14 -9.02
C PHE A 100 17.47 13.29 -8.33
N LEU A 101 17.43 12.01 -8.70
CA LEU A 101 16.52 11.02 -8.14
C LEU A 101 17.33 9.97 -7.40
N LEU A 102 16.99 9.75 -6.13
CA LEU A 102 17.37 8.56 -5.38
C LEU A 102 16.13 7.70 -5.18
N ALA A 103 16.20 6.45 -5.59
CA ALA A 103 15.05 5.55 -5.59
C ALA A 103 15.43 4.13 -5.16
N VAL A 104 14.40 3.34 -4.86
CA VAL A 104 14.46 1.89 -4.87
C VAL A 104 13.95 1.42 -6.23
N GLN A 105 14.68 0.54 -6.88
CA GLN A 105 14.25 -0.08 -8.13
C GLN A 105 14.70 -1.54 -8.15
N ASN A 106 13.75 -2.45 -8.35
CA ASN A 106 13.99 -3.90 -8.26
C ASN A 106 14.73 -4.27 -6.96
N ARG A 107 14.29 -3.69 -5.83
CA ARG A 107 14.86 -3.85 -4.47
C ARG A 107 16.23 -3.22 -4.21
N HIS A 108 16.88 -2.68 -5.23
CA HIS A 108 18.20 -2.10 -5.14
C HIS A 108 18.12 -0.59 -5.09
N LEU A 109 19.08 0.04 -4.44
CA LEU A 109 19.23 1.48 -4.50
C LEU A 109 19.59 1.88 -5.93
N SER A 110 18.99 2.95 -6.46
CA SER A 110 19.31 3.51 -7.77
C SER A 110 19.42 5.03 -7.69
N VAL A 111 20.32 5.57 -8.50
CA VAL A 111 20.50 7.01 -8.68
C VAL A 111 20.28 7.33 -10.15
N GLN A 112 19.49 8.36 -10.41
CA GLN A 112 19.33 8.94 -11.73
C GLN A 112 19.54 10.46 -11.66
N THR A 113 20.17 11.03 -12.66
CA THR A 113 20.32 12.49 -12.80
C THR A 113 19.99 12.88 -14.22
N GLY A 114 19.29 14.00 -14.37
CA GLY A 114 18.92 14.57 -15.65
C GLY A 114 19.15 16.08 -15.70
N HIS A 115 19.30 16.60 -16.91
CA HIS A 115 19.49 18.02 -17.21
C HIS A 115 18.82 18.38 -18.54
N SER A 116 18.77 19.66 -18.90
CA SER A 116 18.01 20.18 -20.05
C SER A 116 18.35 19.54 -21.41
N LYS A 117 19.55 18.96 -21.54
CA LYS A 117 20.04 18.30 -22.78
C LYS A 117 19.62 16.83 -22.92
N GLY A 118 18.81 16.30 -22.00
CA GLY A 118 18.16 14.98 -22.13
C GLY A 118 19.04 13.75 -21.87
N LYS A 119 20.30 13.91 -21.41
CA LYS A 119 21.13 12.77 -20.99
C LYS A 119 20.80 12.42 -19.54
N VAL A 120 20.15 11.27 -19.34
CA VAL A 120 19.97 10.67 -18.01
C VAL A 120 21.14 9.75 -17.72
N VAL A 121 21.82 9.98 -16.60
CA VAL A 121 22.87 9.07 -16.09
C VAL A 121 22.27 8.25 -14.97
N MET A 122 22.45 6.92 -15.02
CA MET A 122 21.93 5.99 -14.02
C MET A 122 23.07 5.16 -13.40
N SER A 123 23.02 4.99 -12.09
CA SER A 123 23.89 4.09 -11.34
C SER A 123 23.06 3.20 -10.42
N ARG A 124 23.41 1.92 -10.35
CA ARG A 124 22.72 0.92 -9.51
C ARG A 124 23.61 0.54 -8.33
N GLY A 125 23.02 0.49 -7.16
CA GLY A 125 23.67 0.22 -5.89
C GLY A 125 23.24 -1.11 -5.26
N PRO A 126 23.50 -1.28 -3.95
CA PRO A 126 23.24 -2.51 -3.23
C PRO A 126 21.74 -2.73 -2.97
N LEU A 127 21.39 -3.95 -2.55
CA LEU A 127 20.08 -4.28 -2.01
C LEU A 127 19.74 -3.35 -0.83
N ILE A 128 18.61 -2.68 -0.90
CA ILE A 128 18.14 -1.75 0.14
C ILE A 128 16.85 -2.24 0.80
N SER A 129 15.93 -2.87 0.06
CA SER A 129 14.63 -3.33 0.58
C SER A 129 14.66 -4.73 1.20
N ASP A 130 15.32 -4.82 2.35
CA ASP A 130 15.41 -6.04 3.19
C ASP A 130 14.76 -5.87 4.58
N GLY A 131 14.02 -4.79 4.79
CA GLY A 131 13.36 -4.49 6.06
C GLY A 131 14.31 -4.09 7.19
N LYS A 132 15.59 -3.82 6.92
CA LYS A 132 16.57 -3.37 7.92
C LYS A 132 16.87 -1.89 7.77
N TRP A 133 17.16 -1.24 8.90
CA TRP A 133 17.66 0.14 8.90
C TRP A 133 19.04 0.21 8.28
N LYS A 134 19.22 1.15 7.35
CA LYS A 134 20.49 1.44 6.69
C LYS A 134 20.71 2.95 6.65
N LYS A 135 21.90 3.39 7.02
CA LYS A 135 22.29 4.80 6.90
C LYS A 135 22.68 5.07 5.46
N VAL A 136 21.96 5.98 4.81
CA VAL A 136 22.25 6.48 3.47
C VAL A 136 22.83 7.88 3.60
N THR A 137 23.87 8.17 2.83
CA THR A 137 24.46 9.51 2.79
C THR A 137 24.77 9.86 1.35
N VAL A 138 24.22 10.98 0.87
CA VAL A 138 24.46 11.54 -0.46
C VAL A 138 25.42 12.70 -0.27
N LYS A 139 26.57 12.67 -0.95
CA LYS A 139 27.61 13.69 -0.84
C LYS A 139 27.97 14.25 -2.19
N LYS A 140 28.24 15.56 -2.22
CA LYS A 140 28.86 16.21 -3.36
C LYS A 140 30.38 16.07 -3.23
N LEU A 141 31.00 15.36 -4.17
CA LEU A 141 32.45 15.19 -4.29
C LEU A 141 32.97 15.89 -5.55
N GLN A 142 34.29 15.92 -5.76
CA GLN A 142 34.90 16.57 -6.94
C GLN A 142 34.41 15.94 -8.26
N ASP A 143 34.22 14.62 -8.29
CA ASP A 143 33.85 13.87 -9.50
C ASP A 143 32.33 13.72 -9.70
N GLY A 144 31.52 14.43 -8.92
CA GLY A 144 30.05 14.41 -9.00
C GLY A 144 29.36 14.07 -7.68
N VAL A 145 28.21 13.40 -7.74
CA VAL A 145 27.44 13.01 -6.55
C VAL A 145 27.71 11.56 -6.21
N SER A 146 28.12 11.29 -4.97
CA SER A 146 28.38 9.94 -4.48
C SER A 146 27.41 9.55 -3.37
N VAL A 147 26.97 8.30 -3.38
CA VAL A 147 26.06 7.75 -2.38
C VAL A 147 26.76 6.67 -1.58
N PHE A 148 26.69 6.82 -0.27
CA PHE A 148 27.26 5.93 0.73
C PHE A 148 26.14 5.17 1.43
N VAL A 149 26.37 3.88 1.69
CA VAL A 149 25.49 3.05 2.51
C VAL A 149 26.31 2.50 3.67
N ASN A 150 25.91 2.82 4.90
CA ASN A 150 26.63 2.48 6.13
C ASN A 150 28.10 2.92 6.11
N GLY A 151 28.38 4.08 5.51
CA GLY A 151 29.72 4.67 5.43
C GLY A 151 30.60 4.17 4.28
N GLU A 152 30.17 3.17 3.52
CA GLU A 152 30.89 2.68 2.33
C GLU A 152 30.34 3.35 1.07
N GLN A 153 31.20 3.86 0.19
CA GLN A 153 30.77 4.42 -1.10
C GLN A 153 30.26 3.30 -2.00
N ARG A 154 29.02 3.43 -2.49
CA ARG A 154 28.37 2.38 -3.28
C ARG A 154 28.03 2.78 -4.70
N MET A 155 27.84 4.08 -4.94
CA MET A 155 27.46 4.61 -6.24
C MET A 155 28.07 6.00 -6.40
N THR A 156 28.38 6.36 -7.64
CA THR A 156 28.77 7.71 -8.04
C THR A 156 28.12 8.01 -9.38
N VAL A 157 27.64 9.24 -9.54
CA VAL A 157 27.13 9.76 -10.80
C VAL A 157 27.81 11.09 -11.09
N GLU A 158 28.23 11.26 -12.35
CA GLU A 158 28.80 12.52 -12.82
C GLU A 158 27.73 13.62 -12.79
N GLN A 159 28.13 14.82 -12.39
CA GLN A 159 27.28 16.00 -12.50
C GLN A 159 27.45 16.66 -13.87
N SER A 160 26.37 17.24 -14.39
CA SER A 160 26.45 18.05 -15.60
C SER A 160 27.02 19.44 -15.28
N GLN A 161 27.59 20.12 -16.28
CA GLN A 161 28.03 21.51 -16.11
C GLN A 161 26.87 22.45 -15.70
N GLU A 162 25.66 22.21 -16.24
CA GLU A 162 24.45 22.95 -15.85
C GLU A 162 24.16 22.80 -14.35
N SER A 163 24.35 21.60 -13.80
CA SER A 163 24.21 21.34 -12.36
C SER A 163 25.25 22.09 -11.54
N ILE A 164 26.51 22.09 -11.98
CA ILE A 164 27.61 22.81 -11.31
C ILE A 164 27.39 24.32 -11.34
N ASP A 165 26.91 24.86 -12.46
CA ASP A 165 26.61 26.29 -12.59
C ASP A 165 25.44 26.68 -11.68
N ALA A 166 24.40 25.83 -11.58
CA ALA A 166 23.25 26.04 -10.71
C ALA A 166 23.64 26.07 -9.21
N GLU A 167 24.64 25.29 -8.78
CA GLU A 167 25.17 25.31 -7.40
C GLU A 167 25.72 26.69 -6.98
N HIS A 168 26.07 27.56 -7.94
CA HIS A 168 26.59 28.90 -7.69
C HIS A 168 25.57 30.01 -8.05
N GLY A 169 24.35 29.62 -8.39
CA GLY A 169 23.26 30.53 -8.76
C GLY A 169 22.50 31.11 -7.58
N ASP A 170 21.47 31.90 -7.89
CA ASP A 170 20.58 32.57 -6.92
C ASP A 170 19.21 31.86 -6.75
N GLY A 171 19.06 30.67 -7.35
CA GLY A 171 17.84 29.88 -7.32
C GLY A 171 17.62 29.06 -6.04
N PHE A 172 16.76 28.05 -6.16
CA PHE A 172 16.38 27.16 -5.08
C PHE A 172 16.81 25.73 -5.35
N LEU A 173 17.15 25.02 -4.28
CA LEU A 173 17.21 23.57 -4.21
C LEU A 173 15.90 23.08 -3.59
N ARG A 174 15.18 22.22 -4.30
CA ARG A 174 13.99 21.56 -3.77
C ARG A 174 14.26 20.08 -3.59
N ILE A 175 13.71 19.49 -2.53
CA ILE A 175 13.83 18.06 -2.22
C ILE A 175 12.45 17.54 -1.79
N ALA A 176 11.80 16.78 -2.66
CA ALA A 176 10.58 16.03 -2.35
C ALA A 176 10.94 14.67 -1.76
N ILE A 177 10.45 14.36 -0.56
CA ILE A 177 10.71 13.09 0.14
C ILE A 177 9.58 12.10 -0.15
N GLY A 178 9.91 10.88 -0.56
CA GLY A 178 8.92 9.82 -0.79
C GLY A 178 7.95 10.07 -1.96
N ALA A 179 8.21 11.05 -2.82
CA ALA A 179 7.29 11.48 -3.86
C ALA A 179 7.95 12.33 -4.94
N SER A 180 7.22 12.53 -6.03
CA SER A 180 7.57 13.45 -7.12
C SER A 180 7.36 14.91 -6.72
N ILE A 181 8.08 15.82 -7.38
CA ILE A 181 7.84 17.26 -7.25
C ILE A 181 6.57 17.62 -8.06
N PRO A 182 5.57 18.28 -7.47
CA PRO A 182 4.37 18.71 -8.19
C PRO A 182 4.72 19.60 -9.39
N ASN A 183 3.98 19.42 -10.50
CA ASN A 183 4.19 20.14 -11.76
C ASN A 183 5.61 19.98 -12.34
N SER A 184 6.25 18.83 -12.11
CA SER A 184 7.49 18.47 -12.81
C SER A 184 7.19 17.49 -13.95
N ASP A 185 7.68 17.79 -15.15
CA ASP A 185 7.62 16.90 -16.31
C ASP A 185 8.81 15.93 -16.35
N ILE A 186 9.32 15.55 -15.17
CA ILE A 186 10.48 14.66 -15.06
C ILE A 186 10.04 13.25 -15.50
N PRO A 187 10.65 12.65 -16.53
CA PRO A 187 10.27 11.33 -17.01
C PRO A 187 10.76 10.27 -16.02
N LEU A 188 9.88 9.84 -15.12
CA LEU A 188 10.14 8.78 -14.16
C LEU A 188 9.91 7.41 -14.81
N THR A 189 10.83 6.47 -14.54
CA THR A 189 10.74 5.07 -14.99
C THR A 189 10.31 4.13 -13.85
N ILE A 190 9.80 4.70 -12.76
CA ILE A 190 9.42 4.01 -11.52
C ILE A 190 8.06 4.53 -11.04
N HIS A 191 7.33 3.68 -10.32
CA HIS A 191 6.13 4.10 -9.59
C HIS A 191 6.55 4.95 -8.39
N PRO A 192 6.04 6.19 -8.22
CA PRO A 192 6.52 7.10 -7.18
C PRO A 192 6.36 6.65 -5.72
N PRO A 193 5.23 6.07 -5.28
CA PRO A 193 5.01 5.72 -3.89
C PRO A 193 6.10 4.79 -3.36
N LEU A 194 6.48 4.97 -2.10
CA LEU A 194 7.43 4.10 -1.41
C LEU A 194 6.94 3.84 0.01
N ASP A 195 6.52 2.61 0.32
CA ASP A 195 6.29 2.12 1.68
C ASP A 195 7.62 1.98 2.41
N ALA A 196 8.13 3.11 2.89
CA ALA A 196 9.37 3.19 3.65
C ALA A 196 9.21 4.03 4.91
N CYS A 197 10.22 3.86 5.77
CA CYS A 197 10.40 4.63 6.97
C CYS A 197 11.75 5.35 6.94
N MET A 198 11.75 6.61 7.34
CA MET A 198 12.94 7.45 7.48
C MET A 198 13.10 7.97 8.92
N ARG A 199 14.34 8.13 9.37
CA ARG A 199 14.70 8.77 10.65
C ARG A 199 16.11 9.34 10.60
N ASP A 200 16.50 10.05 11.66
CA ASP A 200 17.85 10.57 11.87
C ASP A 200 18.40 11.31 10.63
N TRP A 201 17.54 12.14 10.03
CA TRP A 201 17.84 12.85 8.80
C TRP A 201 18.55 14.18 9.06
N GLU A 202 19.41 14.54 8.12
CA GLU A 202 20.07 15.83 8.01
C GLU A 202 20.09 16.18 6.52
N TRP A 203 19.30 17.18 6.12
CA TRP A 203 19.20 17.61 4.73
C TRP A 203 20.01 18.88 4.53
N VAL A 204 21.04 18.82 3.68
CA VAL A 204 21.91 19.96 3.31
C VAL A 204 22.44 20.81 4.47
N LYS A 205 22.52 20.21 5.67
CA LYS A 205 22.89 20.86 6.94
C LYS A 205 22.03 22.09 7.26
N GLN A 206 20.77 22.09 6.84
CA GLN A 206 19.79 23.14 7.10
C GLN A 206 18.59 22.59 7.88
N ASP A 207 17.72 23.50 8.34
CA ASP A 207 16.50 23.12 9.03
C ASP A 207 15.60 22.24 8.15
N SER A 208 15.06 21.17 8.74
CA SER A 208 14.11 20.25 8.12
C SER A 208 12.97 19.89 9.08
N SER A 209 12.71 20.77 10.04
CA SER A 209 11.68 20.60 11.07
C SER A 209 10.26 20.44 10.51
N VAL A 210 10.00 20.89 9.28
CA VAL A 210 8.74 20.67 8.56
C VAL A 210 8.39 19.18 8.40
N LEU A 211 9.40 18.29 8.38
CA LEU A 211 9.20 16.83 8.33
C LEU A 211 8.73 16.23 9.67
N LEU A 212 8.84 16.98 10.77
CA LEU A 212 8.44 16.57 12.12
C LEU A 212 7.00 16.97 12.46
N GLN A 213 6.17 17.37 11.50
CA GLN A 213 4.75 17.57 11.77
C GLN A 213 4.14 16.26 12.28
N ASP A 214 3.81 16.24 13.56
CA ASP A 214 3.67 15.01 14.35
C ASP A 214 2.23 14.47 14.30
N SER A 215 1.85 13.87 13.18
CA SER A 215 0.63 13.06 13.11
C SER A 215 0.92 11.58 13.36
N GLN A 216 0.00 10.88 14.03
CA GLN A 216 0.11 9.43 14.23
C GLN A 216 0.16 8.66 12.90
N THR A 217 -0.37 9.21 11.81
CA THR A 217 -0.35 8.58 10.47
C THR A 217 1.01 8.71 9.78
N GLN A 218 1.81 9.73 10.13
CA GLN A 218 3.16 9.93 9.59
C GLN A 218 4.24 9.12 10.32
N ARG A 219 3.92 8.48 11.45
CA ARG A 219 4.88 7.65 12.19
C ARG A 219 4.93 6.21 11.69
N CYS A 220 6.12 5.63 11.71
CA CYS A 220 6.33 4.25 11.35
C CYS A 220 6.10 3.29 12.52
N TRP A 221 5.73 2.05 12.22
CA TRP A 221 5.78 0.98 13.22
C TRP A 221 7.21 0.67 13.64
N GLU A 222 7.39 0.25 14.88
CA GLU A 222 8.70 -0.13 15.40
C GLU A 222 9.24 -1.37 14.69
N THR A 223 8.40 -2.38 14.50
CA THR A 223 8.75 -3.67 13.89
C THR A 223 7.81 -3.99 12.74
N ILE A 224 8.39 -4.42 11.61
CA ILE A 224 7.65 -4.74 10.39
C ILE A 224 7.98 -6.15 9.90
N ILE A 225 7.02 -6.77 9.24
CA ILE A 225 7.15 -8.03 8.49
C ILE A 225 6.63 -7.84 7.06
N PRO A 226 7.03 -8.69 6.10
CA PRO A 226 6.48 -8.67 4.74
C PRO A 226 4.96 -8.88 4.72
N GLY A 227 4.29 -8.17 3.82
CA GLY A 227 2.86 -8.25 3.59
C GLY A 227 2.20 -6.87 3.52
N SER A 228 0.96 -6.83 3.07
CA SER A 228 0.18 -5.59 2.99
C SER A 228 -0.78 -5.50 4.16
N PHE A 229 -0.79 -4.38 4.87
CA PHE A 229 -1.64 -4.20 6.05
C PHE A 229 -2.93 -3.48 5.73
N PHE A 230 -4.04 -4.13 6.06
CA PHE A 230 -5.40 -3.60 5.96
C PHE A 230 -5.89 -3.23 7.37
N PRO A 231 -6.20 -1.95 7.65
CA PRO A 231 -6.57 -1.46 8.97
C PRO A 231 -8.00 -1.78 9.43
N GLY A 232 -8.81 -2.51 8.64
CA GLY A 232 -10.24 -2.75 8.96
C GLY A 232 -11.18 -1.60 8.58
N ASN A 233 -10.71 -0.64 7.76
CA ASN A 233 -11.51 0.40 7.12
C ASN A 233 -10.99 0.77 5.72
N GLY A 234 -10.01 0.03 5.21
CA GLY A 234 -9.36 0.28 3.94
C GLY A 234 -9.83 -0.68 2.85
N VAL A 235 -9.80 -0.20 1.61
CA VAL A 235 -10.09 -0.98 0.40
C VAL A 235 -9.03 -0.69 -0.65
N VAL A 236 -8.68 -1.71 -1.42
CA VAL A 236 -7.79 -1.59 -2.58
C VAL A 236 -8.46 -2.18 -3.81
N GLY A 237 -8.52 -1.41 -4.89
CA GLY A 237 -9.22 -1.73 -6.12
C GLY A 237 -8.32 -1.61 -7.34
N PHE A 238 -8.46 -2.57 -8.27
CA PHE A 238 -7.66 -2.67 -9.47
C PHE A 238 -8.55 -2.92 -10.69
N LEU A 239 -8.07 -2.47 -11.85
CA LEU A 239 -8.56 -2.98 -13.12
C LEU A 239 -8.04 -4.42 -13.33
N PRO A 240 -8.87 -5.37 -13.81
CA PRO A 240 -8.43 -6.73 -14.12
C PRO A 240 -7.20 -6.80 -15.02
N GLU A 241 -7.05 -5.87 -15.96
CA GLU A 241 -5.93 -5.80 -16.90
C GLU A 241 -4.59 -5.47 -16.22
N ALA A 242 -4.61 -4.84 -15.04
CA ALA A 242 -3.41 -4.53 -14.27
C ALA A 242 -2.91 -5.73 -13.43
N LEU A 243 -3.76 -6.73 -13.20
CA LEU A 243 -3.51 -7.84 -12.26
C LEU A 243 -3.04 -9.13 -12.93
N GLY A 244 -2.88 -9.15 -14.24
CA GLY A 244 -2.46 -10.33 -14.97
C GLY A 244 -1.90 -9.98 -16.34
N ASN A 245 -0.85 -10.71 -16.73
CA ASN A 245 -0.38 -10.68 -18.10
C ASN A 245 -1.49 -11.28 -18.97
N SER A 246 -2.10 -10.43 -19.80
CA SER A 246 -3.27 -10.67 -20.66
C SER A 246 -3.25 -12.06 -21.33
N SER A 247 -3.77 -13.09 -20.64
CA SER A 247 -4.27 -14.32 -21.27
C SER A 247 -5.68 -14.10 -21.83
N VAL A 248 -6.23 -12.89 -21.70
CA VAL A 248 -6.97 -12.30 -22.81
C VAL A 248 -5.92 -11.95 -23.89
N GLN A 249 -5.39 -12.99 -24.54
CA GLN A 249 -4.91 -12.81 -25.90
C GLN A 249 -6.07 -12.10 -26.61
N ARG A 250 -5.81 -10.92 -27.16
CA ARG A 250 -6.57 -10.43 -28.30
C ARG A 250 -6.45 -11.55 -29.32
N SER A 251 -7.44 -12.44 -29.34
CA SER A 251 -7.52 -13.57 -30.25
C SER A 251 -7.37 -12.98 -31.65
N THR A 252 -6.17 -13.09 -32.21
CA THR A 252 -5.98 -13.00 -33.65
C THR A 252 -6.91 -14.06 -34.21
N ALA A 253 -7.86 -13.62 -35.03
CA ALA A 253 -8.92 -14.46 -35.57
C ALA A 253 -8.33 -15.80 -36.09
N GLY A 254 -8.58 -16.90 -35.37
CA GLY A 254 -8.18 -18.24 -35.82
C GLY A 254 -7.64 -19.21 -34.77
N GLU A 255 -7.33 -18.82 -33.53
CA GLU A 255 -6.88 -19.78 -32.49
C GLU A 255 -7.98 -20.11 -31.48
N GLU A 256 -8.17 -21.41 -31.24
CA GLU A 256 -9.24 -21.99 -30.42
C GLU A 256 -9.25 -21.42 -29.00
N ASP A 257 -10.46 -21.06 -28.55
CA ASP A 257 -10.84 -20.40 -27.29
C ASP A 257 -10.19 -21.12 -26.09
N GLN A 258 -9.06 -20.60 -25.57
CA GLN A 258 -8.59 -21.04 -24.25
C GLN A 258 -9.71 -20.76 -23.25
N SER A 259 -10.26 -21.82 -22.67
CA SER A 259 -11.32 -21.74 -21.67
C SER A 259 -10.87 -20.80 -20.54
N TRP A 260 -11.56 -19.67 -20.39
CA TRP A 260 -11.26 -18.69 -19.34
C TRP A 260 -11.23 -19.37 -17.97
N ASN A 261 -10.26 -18.98 -17.16
CA ASN A 261 -10.16 -19.42 -15.77
C ASN A 261 -9.71 -18.24 -14.90
N LEU A 262 -9.89 -18.38 -13.58
CA LEU A 262 -9.40 -17.43 -12.59
C LEU A 262 -8.69 -18.17 -11.47
N LEU A 263 -7.41 -17.88 -11.26
CA LEU A 263 -6.64 -18.34 -10.11
C LEU A 263 -6.32 -17.17 -9.18
N VAL A 264 -6.72 -17.28 -7.92
CA VAL A 264 -6.44 -16.33 -6.85
C VAL A 264 -5.81 -17.07 -5.69
N GLU A 265 -4.63 -16.64 -5.27
CA GLU A 265 -3.92 -17.18 -4.11
C GLU A 265 -3.75 -16.06 -3.08
N LEU A 266 -4.28 -16.25 -1.88
CA LEU A 266 -4.22 -15.29 -0.79
C LEU A 266 -3.46 -15.88 0.38
N THR A 267 -2.46 -15.17 0.87
CA THR A 267 -1.80 -15.44 2.15
C THR A 267 -2.21 -14.34 3.12
N PHE A 268 -2.80 -14.70 4.26
CA PHE A 268 -3.37 -13.69 5.15
C PHE A 268 -3.28 -14.06 6.63
N LEU A 269 -3.18 -13.03 7.47
CA LEU A 269 -3.16 -13.12 8.92
C LEU A 269 -4.19 -12.14 9.48
N PRO A 270 -5.39 -12.61 9.87
CA PRO A 270 -6.47 -11.74 10.33
C PRO A 270 -6.27 -11.23 11.76
N VAL A 271 -6.72 -10.01 12.02
CA VAL A 271 -7.02 -9.46 13.35
C VAL A 271 -8.42 -9.83 13.79
N GLU A 272 -9.34 -10.00 12.85
CA GLU A 272 -10.75 -10.35 13.08
C GLU A 272 -11.13 -11.53 12.17
N ASP A 273 -11.94 -12.46 12.66
CA ASP A 273 -12.46 -13.61 11.90
C ASP A 273 -13.62 -13.27 10.96
N ARG A 274 -13.61 -12.05 10.44
CA ARG A 274 -14.55 -11.55 9.45
C ARG A 274 -13.81 -10.68 8.44
N GLY A 275 -14.42 -10.52 7.27
CA GLY A 275 -13.93 -9.55 6.30
C GLY A 275 -13.96 -10.07 4.87
N VAL A 276 -14.18 -9.17 3.91
CA VAL A 276 -14.00 -9.48 2.49
C VAL A 276 -12.52 -9.60 2.18
N LEU A 277 -12.10 -10.76 1.64
CA LEU A 277 -10.72 -10.98 1.22
C LEU A 277 -10.51 -10.58 -0.24
N PHE A 278 -11.43 -10.99 -1.11
CA PHE A 278 -11.38 -10.78 -2.55
C PHE A 278 -12.79 -10.58 -3.12
N ALA A 279 -12.95 -9.66 -4.08
CA ALA A 279 -14.20 -9.48 -4.79
C ALA A 279 -14.02 -8.99 -6.23
N ILE A 280 -14.98 -9.32 -7.09
CA ILE A 280 -15.14 -8.76 -8.44
C ILE A 280 -16.45 -7.99 -8.44
N VAL A 281 -16.36 -6.72 -8.81
CA VAL A 281 -17.47 -5.77 -8.81
C VAL A 281 -17.70 -5.28 -10.24
N ASP A 282 -18.95 -5.34 -10.69
CA ASP A 282 -19.34 -4.90 -12.03
C ASP A 282 -19.32 -3.36 -12.15
N PRO A 283 -19.44 -2.79 -13.37
CA PRO A 283 -19.47 -1.34 -13.54
C PRO A 283 -20.68 -0.64 -12.89
N LEU A 284 -21.73 -1.39 -12.53
CA LEU A 284 -22.91 -0.90 -11.81
C LEU A 284 -22.72 -0.98 -10.28
N ARG A 285 -21.55 -1.40 -9.80
CA ARG A 285 -21.18 -1.59 -8.40
C ARG A 285 -21.86 -2.76 -7.71
N ASN A 286 -22.35 -3.74 -8.46
CA ASN A 286 -22.86 -4.99 -7.88
C ASN A 286 -21.72 -5.99 -7.66
N ILE A 287 -21.81 -6.74 -6.56
CA ILE A 287 -20.85 -7.82 -6.23
C ILE A 287 -21.15 -9.02 -7.13
N SER A 288 -20.33 -9.21 -8.16
CA SER A 288 -20.46 -10.33 -9.09
C SER A 288 -19.87 -11.62 -8.51
N PHE A 289 -18.78 -11.48 -7.75
CA PHE A 289 -18.09 -12.57 -7.10
C PHE A 289 -17.43 -12.06 -5.82
N SER A 290 -17.47 -12.82 -4.71
CA SER A 290 -16.68 -12.47 -3.52
C SER A 290 -16.34 -13.68 -2.67
N VAL A 291 -15.23 -13.58 -1.94
CA VAL A 291 -14.85 -14.51 -0.87
C VAL A 291 -14.63 -13.71 0.40
N SER A 292 -15.32 -14.12 1.48
CA SER A 292 -15.30 -13.41 2.76
C SER A 292 -15.35 -14.37 3.94
N MET A 293 -14.80 -13.93 5.07
CA MET A 293 -14.95 -14.63 6.36
C MET A 293 -16.19 -14.10 7.08
N ASN A 294 -16.99 -15.01 7.64
CA ASN A 294 -18.18 -14.68 8.42
C ASN A 294 -18.01 -15.13 9.87
N GLN A 295 -17.90 -14.15 10.77
CA GLN A 295 -17.72 -14.39 12.20
C GLN A 295 -18.92 -15.12 12.85
N SER A 296 -20.15 -14.87 12.38
CA SER A 296 -21.36 -15.45 12.98
C SER A 296 -21.50 -16.93 12.70
N THR A 297 -21.19 -17.36 11.48
CA THR A 297 -21.26 -18.78 11.07
C THR A 297 -19.94 -19.52 11.25
N LYS A 298 -18.81 -18.80 11.42
CA LYS A 298 -17.44 -19.34 11.40
C LYS A 298 -17.13 -20.06 10.09
N ASP A 299 -17.66 -19.51 8.99
CA ASP A 299 -17.46 -20.04 7.66
C ASP A 299 -16.70 -19.04 6.77
N LEU A 300 -15.95 -19.59 5.82
CA LEU A 300 -15.55 -18.88 4.62
C LEU A 300 -16.68 -19.02 3.60
N VAL A 301 -17.21 -17.88 3.17
CA VAL A 301 -18.38 -17.79 2.30
C VAL A 301 -17.97 -17.22 0.96
N LEU A 302 -18.37 -17.90 -0.11
CA LEU A 302 -18.21 -17.48 -1.49
C LEU A 302 -19.58 -17.11 -2.06
N HIS A 303 -19.68 -15.90 -2.60
CA HIS A 303 -20.85 -15.43 -3.32
C HIS A 303 -20.61 -15.39 -4.82
N VAL A 304 -21.62 -15.78 -5.60
CA VAL A 304 -21.73 -15.54 -7.04
C VAL A 304 -23.05 -14.80 -7.26
N ARG A 305 -23.00 -13.63 -7.92
CA ARG A 305 -24.18 -12.77 -8.14
C ARG A 305 -24.95 -12.45 -6.86
N ASP A 306 -24.21 -12.14 -5.79
CA ASP A 306 -24.75 -11.86 -4.45
C ASP A 306 -25.52 -13.03 -3.80
N GLN A 307 -25.38 -14.25 -4.34
CA GLN A 307 -25.97 -15.47 -3.78
C GLN A 307 -24.89 -16.38 -3.20
N VAL A 308 -25.18 -17.02 -2.06
CA VAL A 308 -24.27 -17.97 -1.41
C VAL A 308 -24.06 -19.18 -2.33
N PHE A 309 -22.87 -19.23 -2.93
CA PHE A 309 -22.45 -20.31 -3.81
C PHE A 309 -21.64 -21.36 -3.05
N LEU A 310 -20.84 -20.99 -2.06
CA LEU A 310 -20.13 -21.96 -1.22
C LEU A 310 -20.05 -21.46 0.21
N SER A 311 -20.20 -22.35 1.17
CA SER A 311 -19.87 -22.09 2.57
C SER A 311 -19.08 -23.27 3.10
N THR A 312 -17.92 -23.01 3.71
CA THR A 312 -17.10 -24.04 4.36
C THR A 312 -16.58 -23.52 5.69
N PRO A 313 -16.53 -24.34 6.75
CA PRO A 313 -15.99 -23.93 8.04
C PRO A 313 -14.55 -23.45 7.93
N THR A 314 -14.24 -22.34 8.59
CA THR A 314 -12.87 -21.85 8.75
C THR A 314 -12.07 -22.78 9.68
N PRO A 315 -10.73 -22.87 9.51
CA PRO A 315 -9.91 -23.71 10.37
C PRO A 315 -9.80 -23.10 11.77
N SER A 316 -9.56 -23.95 12.77
CA SER A 316 -9.30 -23.48 14.14
C SER A 316 -8.02 -22.65 14.27
N SER A 317 -7.10 -22.75 13.30
CA SER A 317 -5.87 -21.94 13.19
C SER A 317 -6.11 -20.49 12.76
N LEU A 318 -7.30 -20.13 12.24
CA LEU A 318 -7.55 -18.80 11.68
C LEU A 318 -7.19 -17.66 12.66
N CYS A 319 -7.40 -17.89 13.95
CA CYS A 319 -7.19 -16.91 15.02
C CYS A 319 -6.08 -17.32 16.01
N THR A 320 -5.09 -18.11 15.58
CA THR A 320 -3.95 -18.52 16.43
C THR A 320 -2.71 -17.64 16.27
N GLY A 321 -2.74 -16.67 15.34
CA GLY A 321 -1.57 -15.87 14.98
C GLY A 321 -0.72 -16.49 13.88
N GLU A 322 -1.15 -17.61 13.31
CA GLU A 322 -0.52 -18.27 12.16
C GLU A 322 -1.07 -17.73 10.84
N SER A 323 -0.19 -17.57 9.85
CA SER A 323 -0.61 -17.18 8.51
C SER A 323 -1.45 -18.28 7.87
N GLN A 324 -2.54 -17.89 7.23
CA GLN A 324 -3.39 -18.78 6.46
C GLN A 324 -3.12 -18.63 4.95
N PHE A 325 -3.37 -19.68 4.19
CA PHE A 325 -3.27 -19.78 2.74
C PHE A 325 -4.59 -20.27 2.15
N LEU A 326 -5.12 -19.46 1.23
CA LEU A 326 -6.34 -19.72 0.48
C LEU A 326 -6.03 -19.72 -1.01
N GLN A 327 -6.39 -20.80 -1.70
CA GLN A 327 -6.37 -20.87 -3.16
C GLN A 327 -7.80 -21.00 -3.67
N LEU A 328 -8.18 -20.10 -4.57
CA LEU A 328 -9.44 -20.09 -5.29
C LEU A 328 -9.16 -20.32 -6.77
N TRP A 329 -9.85 -21.28 -7.37
CA TRP A 329 -9.78 -21.56 -8.79
C TRP A 329 -11.17 -21.65 -9.40
N VAL A 330 -11.42 -20.86 -10.43
CA VAL A 330 -12.66 -20.90 -11.24
C VAL A 330 -12.31 -21.42 -12.62
N SER A 331 -13.02 -22.45 -13.08
CA SER A 331 -12.95 -23.01 -14.43
C SER A 331 -14.35 -23.15 -15.03
N GLU A 332 -14.44 -23.71 -16.25
CA GLU A 332 -15.69 -23.81 -17.02
C GLU A 332 -16.85 -24.49 -16.28
N ASP A 333 -16.55 -25.54 -15.52
CA ASP A 333 -17.55 -26.42 -14.89
C ASP A 333 -17.47 -26.46 -13.37
N GLN A 334 -16.52 -25.76 -12.74
CA GLN A 334 -16.33 -25.83 -11.31
C GLN A 334 -15.66 -24.59 -10.70
N VAL A 335 -15.96 -24.40 -9.42
CA VAL A 335 -15.19 -23.55 -8.52
C VAL A 335 -14.55 -24.47 -7.48
N MET A 336 -13.24 -24.35 -7.31
CA MET A 336 -12.49 -24.97 -6.22
C MET A 336 -12.01 -23.91 -5.25
N LEU A 337 -12.16 -24.21 -3.96
CA LEU A 337 -11.64 -23.41 -2.87
C LEU A 337 -10.84 -24.33 -1.96
N ASP A 338 -9.57 -24.02 -1.75
CA ASP A 338 -8.68 -24.73 -0.84
C ASP A 338 -8.21 -23.76 0.25
N LEU A 339 -8.54 -24.06 1.50
CA LEU A 339 -8.10 -23.32 2.68
C LEU A 339 -7.31 -24.27 3.58
N GLU A 340 -6.02 -24.02 3.76
CA GLU A 340 -5.13 -24.87 4.57
C GLU A 340 -5.12 -26.36 4.14
N GLY A 341 -5.21 -26.65 2.84
CA GLY A 341 -5.25 -28.01 2.30
C GLY A 341 -6.62 -28.68 2.38
N LYS A 342 -7.64 -28.00 2.94
CA LYS A 342 -9.03 -28.47 2.94
C LYS A 342 -9.72 -27.98 1.68
N MET A 343 -9.61 -28.77 0.62
CA MET A 343 -10.25 -28.51 -0.66
C MET A 343 -11.76 -28.79 -0.65
N VAL A 344 -12.53 -27.82 -1.12
CA VAL A 344 -13.96 -27.93 -1.42
C VAL A 344 -14.18 -27.53 -2.88
N LYS A 345 -14.94 -28.36 -3.62
CA LYS A 345 -15.29 -28.10 -5.01
C LYS A 345 -16.79 -28.11 -5.20
N ARG A 346 -17.31 -27.21 -6.03
CA ARG A 346 -18.72 -27.14 -6.41
C ARG A 346 -18.84 -26.93 -7.92
N LYS A 347 -19.77 -27.64 -8.54
CA LYS A 347 -20.09 -27.48 -9.97
C LYS A 347 -20.60 -26.06 -10.22
N LEU A 348 -20.00 -25.39 -11.21
CA LEU A 348 -20.45 -24.12 -11.74
C LEU A 348 -21.35 -24.41 -12.95
N ASP A 349 -22.51 -23.77 -13.03
CA ASP A 349 -23.36 -23.92 -14.20
C ASP A 349 -22.90 -22.99 -15.34
N ASP A 350 -23.30 -23.34 -16.57
CA ASP A 350 -22.91 -22.62 -17.78
C ASP A 350 -23.33 -21.14 -17.74
N GLN A 351 -24.41 -20.79 -17.02
CA GLN A 351 -24.91 -19.43 -16.95
C GLN A 351 -24.00 -18.58 -16.06
N ASP A 352 -23.64 -19.08 -14.88
CA ASP A 352 -22.73 -18.41 -13.95
C ASP A 352 -21.30 -18.34 -14.50
N PHE A 353 -20.81 -19.39 -15.17
CA PHE A 353 -19.51 -19.34 -15.84
C PHE A 353 -19.45 -18.26 -16.92
N ARG A 354 -20.45 -18.22 -17.82
CA ARG A 354 -20.53 -17.20 -18.88
C ARG A 354 -20.66 -15.79 -18.28
N PHE A 355 -21.40 -15.66 -17.19
CA PHE A 355 -21.52 -14.39 -16.47
C PHE A 355 -20.16 -13.92 -15.94
N LEU A 356 -19.43 -14.77 -15.21
CA LEU A 356 -18.11 -14.43 -14.66
C LEU A 356 -17.08 -14.12 -15.76
N LYS A 357 -17.03 -14.92 -16.84
CA LYS A 357 -16.18 -14.67 -18.02
C LYS A 357 -16.50 -13.31 -18.64
N ALA A 358 -17.79 -12.96 -18.77
CA ALA A 358 -18.22 -11.69 -19.35
C ALA A 358 -17.88 -10.50 -18.44
N ILE A 359 -18.13 -10.59 -17.14
CA ILE A 359 -17.80 -9.53 -16.17
C ILE A 359 -16.28 -9.28 -16.14
N TRP A 360 -15.45 -10.33 -16.13
CA TRP A 360 -13.99 -10.18 -16.10
C TRP A 360 -13.45 -9.37 -17.28
N GLY A 361 -14.04 -9.52 -18.47
CA GLY A 361 -13.66 -8.76 -19.68
C GLY A 361 -14.43 -7.46 -19.89
N GLN A 362 -15.33 -7.10 -18.98
CA GLN A 362 -16.16 -5.90 -19.12
C GLN A 362 -15.40 -4.65 -18.67
N THR A 363 -15.38 -3.63 -19.54
CA THR A 363 -14.81 -2.32 -19.19
C THR A 363 -15.49 -1.72 -17.97
N GLY A 364 -14.68 -1.29 -16.99
CA GLY A 364 -15.16 -0.72 -15.73
C GLY A 364 -15.39 -1.73 -14.62
N THR A 365 -15.18 -3.03 -14.87
CA THR A 365 -15.09 -4.03 -13.82
C THR A 365 -13.89 -3.74 -12.94
N MET A 366 -14.06 -3.93 -11.63
CA MET A 366 -13.02 -3.71 -10.64
C MET A 366 -12.83 -4.97 -9.79
N VAL A 367 -11.57 -5.29 -9.50
CA VAL A 367 -11.17 -6.32 -8.54
C VAL A 367 -10.79 -5.64 -7.24
N TYR A 368 -11.37 -6.08 -6.13
CA TYR A 368 -11.11 -5.52 -4.81
C TYR A 368 -10.45 -6.53 -3.87
N LEU A 369 -9.50 -6.03 -3.08
CA LEU A 369 -8.86 -6.74 -1.98
C LEU A 369 -9.19 -6.06 -0.65
N GLY A 370 -9.43 -6.89 0.36
CA GLY A 370 -9.59 -6.46 1.75
C GLY A 370 -10.85 -5.64 2.07
N GLY A 371 -11.75 -5.43 1.11
CA GLY A 371 -12.96 -4.65 1.32
C GLY A 371 -13.73 -4.40 0.04
N LEU A 372 -14.79 -3.61 0.13
CA LEU A 372 -15.61 -3.14 -0.98
C LEU A 372 -15.79 -1.61 -0.83
N PRO A 373 -15.98 -0.86 -1.93
CA PRO A 373 -16.08 0.61 -1.87
C PRO A 373 -17.18 1.15 -0.94
N GLU A 374 -18.31 0.45 -0.87
CA GLU A 374 -19.49 0.82 -0.06
C GLU A 374 -19.96 -0.35 0.82
N GLY A 375 -19.11 -1.39 0.98
CA GLY A 375 -19.52 -2.63 1.64
C GLY A 375 -19.23 -2.67 3.12
N GLU A 376 -20.02 -3.46 3.83
CA GLU A 376 -19.80 -3.77 5.23
C GLU A 376 -18.66 -4.79 5.40
N SER A 377 -18.04 -4.76 6.57
CA SER A 377 -17.01 -5.74 6.97
C SER A 377 -15.75 -5.78 6.09
N PRO A 378 -14.98 -4.69 6.02
CA PRO A 378 -13.61 -4.74 5.49
C PRO A 378 -12.73 -5.69 6.31
N PHE A 379 -11.75 -6.28 5.64
CA PHE A 379 -10.72 -7.10 6.26
C PHE A 379 -9.79 -6.25 7.13
N HIS A 380 -9.45 -6.82 8.29
CA HIS A 380 -8.49 -6.25 9.21
C HIS A 380 -7.37 -7.26 9.42
N GLY A 381 -6.16 -6.92 8.99
CA GLY A 381 -4.98 -7.78 9.13
C GLY A 381 -3.99 -7.64 8.00
N CYS A 382 -3.12 -8.64 7.88
CA CYS A 382 -2.14 -8.72 6.81
C CYS A 382 -2.66 -9.59 5.68
N LEU A 383 -2.47 -9.15 4.44
CA LEU A 383 -2.89 -9.85 3.24
C LEU A 383 -1.83 -9.70 2.16
N GLN A 384 -1.54 -10.78 1.46
CA GLN A 384 -0.80 -10.81 0.21
C GLN A 384 -1.64 -11.58 -0.80
N ALA A 385 -1.68 -11.09 -2.03
CA ALA A 385 -2.47 -11.67 -3.09
C ALA A 385 -1.57 -11.98 -4.29
N LYS A 386 -1.88 -13.08 -4.96
CA LYS A 386 -1.29 -13.47 -6.22
C LYS A 386 -2.40 -13.89 -7.16
N LEU A 387 -2.51 -13.20 -8.30
CA LEU A 387 -3.56 -13.42 -9.28
C LEU A 387 -2.92 -13.96 -10.55
N GLN A 388 -3.44 -15.07 -11.06
CA GLN A 388 -2.93 -15.70 -12.28
C GLN A 388 -1.41 -15.92 -12.28
N GLY A 389 -0.84 -16.24 -11.11
CA GLY A 389 0.59 -16.46 -10.99
C GLY A 389 1.43 -15.19 -10.77
N VAL A 390 0.82 -13.99 -10.72
CA VAL A 390 1.51 -12.70 -10.56
C VAL A 390 1.21 -12.10 -9.19
N ASP A 391 2.25 -11.71 -8.44
CA ASP A 391 2.11 -11.04 -7.16
C ASP A 391 1.44 -9.67 -7.36
N VAL A 392 0.44 -9.36 -6.54
CA VAL A 392 -0.27 -8.08 -6.60
C VAL A 392 0.49 -7.02 -5.81
N ASP A 393 0.92 -5.98 -6.52
CA ASP A 393 1.50 -4.78 -5.93
C ASP A 393 0.41 -3.73 -5.68
N LEU A 394 0.22 -3.34 -4.41
CA LEU A 394 -0.83 -2.39 -4.04
C LEU A 394 -0.52 -0.95 -4.47
N ASP A 395 0.71 -0.62 -4.82
CA ASP A 395 1.07 0.70 -5.35
C ASP A 395 0.63 0.91 -6.80
N LEU A 396 0.24 -0.18 -7.49
CA LEU A 396 -0.36 -0.15 -8.83
C LEU A 396 -1.90 -0.06 -8.81
N ALA A 397 -2.51 0.10 -7.64
CA ALA A 397 -3.96 0.15 -7.50
C ALA A 397 -4.56 1.44 -8.08
N GLU A 398 -5.70 1.31 -8.76
CA GLU A 398 -6.50 2.47 -9.20
C GLU A 398 -7.13 3.20 -8.00
N VAL A 399 -7.51 2.43 -6.99
CA VAL A 399 -8.10 2.94 -5.75
C VAL A 399 -7.37 2.31 -4.59
N LYS A 400 -6.75 3.11 -3.72
CA LYS A 400 -6.13 2.66 -2.49
C LYS A 400 -6.50 3.59 -1.33
N SER A 401 -7.09 3.04 -0.27
CA SER A 401 -7.30 3.81 0.96
C SER A 401 -5.97 4.20 1.60
N GLY A 402 -5.87 5.44 2.09
CA GLY A 402 -4.64 6.03 2.63
C GLY A 402 -3.99 5.30 3.81
N ASP A 403 -4.81 4.63 4.63
CA ASP A 403 -4.32 3.91 5.81
C ASP A 403 -3.86 2.47 5.50
N VAL A 404 -4.02 2.00 4.25
CA VAL A 404 -3.49 0.71 3.79
C VAL A 404 -1.99 0.83 3.53
N ARG A 405 -1.22 -0.15 3.99
CA ARG A 405 0.22 -0.24 3.69
C ARG A 405 0.48 -1.31 2.64
N SER A 406 1.25 -0.95 1.61
CA SER A 406 1.46 -1.80 0.43
C SER A 406 2.39 -2.97 0.70
N HIS A 407 3.47 -2.76 1.46
CA HIS A 407 4.59 -3.68 1.55
C HIS A 407 5.05 -3.99 2.98
N SER A 408 4.45 -3.36 3.98
CA SER A 408 4.75 -3.60 5.38
C SER A 408 3.52 -3.95 6.22
N CYS A 409 3.70 -4.94 7.09
CA CYS A 409 2.79 -5.31 8.15
C CYS A 409 3.43 -5.09 9.52
N PRO A 410 2.67 -4.66 10.56
CA PRO A 410 3.18 -4.62 11.92
C PRO A 410 3.47 -6.06 12.38
N SER A 411 4.53 -6.28 13.16
CA SER A 411 4.81 -7.63 13.66
C SER A 411 3.77 -8.07 14.69
N ALA A 412 3.35 -9.34 14.68
CA ALA A 412 2.49 -9.89 15.72
C ALA A 412 3.11 -9.74 17.12
N LEU A 413 2.30 -9.51 18.14
CA LEU A 413 2.76 -9.55 19.53
C LEU A 413 3.03 -11.01 19.89
N HIS A 414 4.30 -11.40 20.06
CA HIS A 414 4.61 -12.61 20.81
C HIS A 414 4.27 -12.37 22.27
N VAL A 415 3.10 -12.84 22.72
CA VAL A 415 2.83 -12.98 24.15
C VAL A 415 3.84 -14.00 24.65
N ARG A 416 4.91 -13.53 25.30
CA ARG A 416 5.75 -14.41 26.10
C ARG A 416 4.87 -14.89 27.22
N ASP A 417 4.52 -16.17 27.23
CA ASP A 417 3.98 -16.83 28.40
C ASP A 417 4.97 -16.60 29.56
N GLY A 418 4.64 -15.63 30.40
CA GLY A 418 5.32 -15.40 31.65
C GLY A 418 5.03 -16.62 32.53
N LYS A 419 6.09 -17.38 32.81
CA LYS A 419 6.09 -18.32 33.93
C LYS A 419 5.81 -17.62 35.25
#